data_AF-A0A973BVH8-F1
#
_entry.id   AF-A0A973BVH8-F1
#
_cell.length_a   1.000
_cell.length_b   1.000
_cell.length_c   1.000
_cell.angle_alpha   90.00
_cell.angle_beta   90.00
_cell.angle_gamma   90.00
#
_symmetry.space_group_name_H-M   'P 1'
#
loop_
_entity.id
_entity.type
_entity.pdbx_description
1 polymer ?
#
loop_
_entity_poly.entity_id
_entity_poly.type
_entity_poly.pdbx_seq_one_letter_code
_entity_poly.pdbx_strand_id
1 'polypeptide(L)'
;MSWSSSAPSWGNGLAQQVDHYTGVSARASGGQGGRPLAANTVRGVHAILHAGFAQAVRWDVIASSPADSASPPASRKPKIEPPTPDGLSDALAAVGSDPPLALFLRLAAMTGGRRGQLCALRWTDIDLEAATITFARAVVDVAGEGPVEKST
;
A
#
# COMPACT_ATOMS: atom_id res chain seq x y z
N MET A 1 10.52 -15.61 43.03
CA MET A 1 10.19 -14.36 42.32
C MET A 1 8.78 -14.52 41.77
N SER A 2 7.77 -14.14 42.56
CA SER A 2 6.36 -14.23 42.17
C SER A 2 5.99 -13.02 41.32
N TRP A 3 5.74 -13.24 40.03
CA TRP A 3 5.07 -12.26 39.19
C TRP A 3 3.65 -12.07 39.73
N SER A 4 3.40 -10.88 40.29
CA SER A 4 2.06 -10.44 40.68
C SER A 4 1.21 -10.32 39.42
N SER A 5 0.23 -11.21 39.29
CA SER A 5 -0.82 -11.19 38.28
C SER A 5 -1.71 -9.96 38.50
N SER A 6 -1.37 -8.87 37.85
CA SER A 6 -2.28 -7.75 37.60
C SER A 6 -2.19 -7.41 36.12
N ALA A 7 -2.68 -8.34 35.28
CA ALA A 7 -3.04 -7.99 33.92
C ALA A 7 -4.09 -6.86 34.00
N PRO A 8 -3.92 -5.75 33.26
CA PRO A 8 -4.94 -4.71 33.20
C PRO A 8 -6.25 -5.36 32.78
N SER A 9 -7.35 -5.11 33.50
CA SER A 9 -8.66 -5.56 33.07
C SER A 9 -9.04 -4.76 31.82
N TRP A 10 -8.68 -5.30 30.66
CA TRP A 10 -9.08 -4.80 29.35
C TRP A 10 -10.59 -5.06 29.17
N GLY A 11 -11.40 -4.22 29.83
CA GLY A 11 -12.87 -4.29 29.71
C GLY A 11 -13.36 -3.85 28.32
N ASN A 12 -14.68 -3.97 28.12
CA ASN A 12 -15.46 -3.65 26.90
C ASN A 12 -15.18 -2.29 26.22
N GLY A 13 -14.38 -1.41 26.84
CA GLY A 13 -14.01 -0.10 26.30
C GLY A 13 -13.06 -0.15 25.10
N LEU A 14 -12.15 -1.13 25.02
CA LEU A 14 -11.20 -1.20 23.89
C LEU A 14 -11.90 -1.52 22.56
N ALA A 15 -12.86 -2.43 22.57
CA ALA A 15 -13.63 -2.80 21.38
C ALA A 15 -14.43 -1.59 20.86
N GLN A 16 -15.07 -0.85 21.77
CA GLN A 16 -15.76 0.40 21.45
C GLN A 16 -14.81 1.49 20.97
N GLN A 17 -13.59 1.58 21.51
CA GLN A 17 -12.58 2.53 21.06
C GLN A 17 -12.05 2.20 19.66
N VAL A 18 -11.83 0.92 19.35
CA VAL A 18 -11.41 0.47 18.01
C VAL A 18 -12.51 0.69 16.98
N ASP A 19 -13.76 0.37 17.32
CA ASP A 19 -14.91 0.62 16.45
C ASP A 19 -15.17 2.13 16.27
N HIS A 20 -15.13 2.93 17.34
CA HIS A 20 -15.26 4.38 17.27
C HIS A 20 -14.17 5.01 16.40
N TYR A 21 -12.91 4.57 16.57
CA TYR A 21 -11.80 5.09 15.80
C TYR A 21 -11.90 4.70 14.31
N THR A 22 -12.10 3.41 14.00
CA THR A 22 -12.14 2.92 12.61
C THR A 22 -13.45 3.28 11.90
N GLY A 23 -14.56 3.38 12.62
CA GLY A 23 -15.89 3.71 12.08
C GLY A 23 -16.14 5.22 11.93
N VAL A 24 -15.62 6.05 12.86
CA VAL A 24 -16.03 7.47 12.98
C VAL A 24 -14.83 8.42 12.99
N SER A 25 -13.93 8.32 13.97
CA SER A 25 -12.89 9.34 14.20
C SER A 25 -11.87 9.41 13.07
N ALA A 26 -11.45 8.27 12.53
CA ALA A 26 -10.52 8.20 11.42
C ALA A 26 -11.05 8.94 10.17
N ARG A 27 -12.37 8.89 9.96
CA ARG A 27 -13.05 9.55 8.83
C ARG A 27 -13.43 11.01 9.11
N ALA A 28 -13.39 11.45 10.36
CA ALA A 28 -13.62 12.84 10.72
C ALA A 28 -12.31 13.65 10.71
N SER A 29 -11.24 13.09 11.30
CA SER A 29 -10.00 13.85 11.54
C SER A 29 -8.72 13.01 11.65
N GLY A 30 -8.73 11.74 11.21
CA GLY A 30 -7.59 10.83 11.40
C GLY A 30 -6.35 11.08 10.52
N GLY A 31 -6.43 12.02 9.58
CA GLY A 31 -5.36 12.35 8.64
C GLY A 31 -4.55 13.57 9.06
N GLN A 32 -3.46 13.81 8.32
CA GLN A 32 -2.58 14.97 8.53
C GLN A 32 -3.38 16.29 8.55
N GLY A 33 -3.15 17.10 9.58
CA GLY A 33 -3.86 18.37 9.78
C GLY A 33 -5.36 18.23 10.13
N GLY A 34 -5.78 17.09 10.67
CA GLY A 34 -7.17 16.86 11.09
C GLY A 34 -8.11 16.56 9.92
N ARG A 35 -7.60 16.16 8.75
CA ARG A 35 -8.41 15.80 7.58
C ARG A 35 -8.98 14.38 7.71
N PRO A 36 -10.12 14.06 7.11
CA PRO A 36 -10.62 12.70 6.95
C PRO A 36 -9.61 11.75 6.30
N LEU A 37 -9.45 10.55 6.85
CA LEU A 37 -8.77 9.45 6.14
C LEU A 37 -9.66 8.87 5.04
N ALA A 38 -9.03 8.50 3.92
CA ALA A 38 -9.70 7.75 2.86
C ALA A 38 -10.14 6.37 3.37
N ALA A 39 -11.27 5.86 2.86
CA ALA A 39 -11.83 4.57 3.30
C ALA A 39 -10.83 3.41 3.17
N ASN A 40 -9.98 3.42 2.14
CA ASN A 40 -8.94 2.40 1.97
C ASN A 40 -7.85 2.49 3.05
N THR A 41 -7.47 3.71 3.45
CA THR A 41 -6.52 3.93 4.54
C THR A 41 -7.08 3.42 5.86
N VAL A 42 -8.35 3.74 6.15
CA VAL A 42 -9.04 3.24 7.36
C VAL A 42 -9.08 1.71 7.39
N ARG A 43 -9.34 1.06 6.25
CA ARG A 43 -9.27 -0.41 6.13
C ARG A 43 -7.88 -0.96 6.39
N GLY A 44 -6.83 -0.33 5.86
CA GLY A 44 -5.45 -0.73 6.10
C GLY A 44 -5.13 -0.68 7.59
N VAL A 45 -5.51 0.40 8.27
CA VAL A 45 -5.36 0.53 9.73
C VAL A 45 -6.13 -0.57 10.46
N HIS A 46 -7.40 -0.79 10.11
CA HIS A 46 -8.19 -1.87 10.72
C HIS A 46 -7.55 -3.25 10.51
N ALA A 47 -7.03 -3.56 9.32
CA ALA A 47 -6.38 -4.84 9.05
C ALA A 47 -5.12 -5.05 9.89
N ILE A 48 -4.31 -4.01 10.09
CA ILE A 48 -3.12 -4.05 10.96
C ILE A 48 -3.52 -4.29 12.41
N LEU A 49 -4.52 -3.55 12.92
CA LEU A 49 -5.03 -3.71 14.28
C LEU A 49 -5.60 -5.12 14.50
N HIS A 50 -6.41 -5.61 13.56
CA HIS A 50 -7.00 -6.95 13.61
C HIS A 50 -5.93 -8.02 13.66
N ALA A 51 -4.89 -7.94 12.80
CA ALA A 51 -3.77 -8.87 12.82
C ALA A 51 -3.01 -8.87 14.15
N GLY A 52 -2.78 -7.68 14.74
CA GLY A 52 -2.13 -7.53 16.04
C GLY A 52 -2.94 -8.13 17.18
N PHE A 53 -4.24 -7.83 17.26
CA PHE A 53 -5.12 -8.41 18.29
C PHE A 53 -5.30 -9.92 18.12
N ALA A 54 -5.42 -10.41 16.89
CA ALA A 54 -5.45 -11.83 16.62
C ALA A 54 -4.16 -12.53 17.11
N GLN A 55 -2.99 -11.88 16.99
CA GLN A 55 -1.75 -12.41 17.55
C GLN A 55 -1.74 -12.41 19.08
N ALA A 56 -2.27 -11.36 19.72
CA ALA A 56 -2.40 -11.29 21.17
C ALA A 56 -3.33 -12.38 21.73
N VAL A 57 -4.43 -12.69 21.04
CA VAL A 57 -5.30 -13.83 21.36
C VAL A 57 -4.54 -15.16 21.22
N ARG A 58 -3.77 -15.35 20.14
CA ARG A 58 -2.96 -16.57 19.95
C ARG A 58 -1.91 -16.78 21.04
N TRP A 59 -1.42 -15.72 21.64
CA TRP A 59 -0.47 -15.76 22.76
C TRP A 59 -1.15 -15.75 24.13
N ASP A 60 -2.48 -15.87 24.17
CA ASP A 60 -3.29 -15.86 25.39
C ASP A 60 -3.07 -14.60 26.25
N VAL A 61 -2.71 -13.49 25.61
CA VAL A 61 -2.54 -12.18 26.27
C VAL A 61 -3.90 -11.52 26.51
N ILE A 62 -4.85 -11.74 25.59
CA ILE A 62 -6.23 -11.28 25.67
C ILE A 62 -7.18 -12.41 25.26
N ALA A 63 -8.38 -12.45 25.83
CA ALA A 63 -9.33 -13.53 25.56
C ALA A 63 -9.98 -13.46 24.16
N SER A 64 -10.12 -12.26 23.58
CA SER A 64 -10.77 -12.05 22.28
C SER A 64 -10.27 -10.77 21.62
N SER A 65 -10.37 -10.70 20.28
CA SER A 65 -9.92 -9.56 19.48
C SER A 65 -10.94 -8.41 19.52
N PRO A 66 -10.59 -7.21 20.02
CA PRO A 66 -11.47 -6.04 19.99
C PRO A 66 -11.82 -5.55 18.58
N ALA A 67 -11.02 -5.93 17.58
CA ALA A 67 -11.28 -5.55 16.19
C ALA A 67 -12.40 -6.37 15.55
N ASP A 68 -12.83 -7.48 16.14
CA ASP A 68 -13.88 -8.35 15.57
C ASP A 68 -15.25 -7.67 15.56
N SER A 69 -15.51 -6.78 16.51
CA SER A 69 -16.75 -5.98 16.59
C SER A 69 -16.71 -4.70 15.78
N ALA A 70 -15.57 -4.36 15.18
CA ALA A 70 -15.42 -3.09 14.46
C ALA A 70 -15.96 -3.18 13.03
N SER A 71 -16.61 -2.11 12.57
CA SER A 71 -17.24 -2.05 11.24
C SER A 71 -16.50 -1.09 10.29
N PRO A 72 -15.33 -1.48 9.73
CA PRO A 72 -14.60 -0.61 8.81
C PRO A 72 -15.41 -0.33 7.54
N PRO A 73 -15.19 0.83 6.89
CA PRO A 73 -16.00 1.24 5.75
C PRO A 73 -15.88 0.29 4.56
N ALA A 74 -16.91 0.20 3.71
CA ALA A 74 -16.87 -0.62 2.50
C ALA A 74 -15.75 -0.17 1.54
N SER A 75 -15.01 -1.12 0.95
CA SER A 75 -14.06 -0.81 -0.12
C SER A 75 -14.83 -0.64 -1.42
N ARG A 76 -14.68 0.53 -2.05
CA ARG A 76 -14.97 0.65 -3.48
C ARG A 76 -13.66 0.44 -4.22
N LYS A 77 -13.55 -0.66 -4.96
CA LYS A 77 -12.47 -0.79 -5.94
C LYS A 77 -12.76 0.26 -7.03
N PRO A 78 -11.87 1.23 -7.28
CA PRO A 78 -12.08 2.16 -8.37
C PRO A 78 -12.15 1.37 -9.67
N LYS A 79 -13.08 1.75 -10.56
CA LYS A 79 -13.10 1.22 -11.92
C LYS A 79 -11.86 1.76 -12.62
N ILE A 80 -10.90 0.89 -12.90
CA ILE A 80 -9.72 1.25 -13.70
C ILE A 80 -10.14 1.11 -15.16
N GLU A 81 -10.04 2.20 -15.92
CA GLU A 81 -10.26 2.20 -17.36
C GLU A 81 -8.89 2.32 -18.03
N PRO A 82 -8.35 1.20 -18.56
CA PRO A 82 -7.08 1.24 -19.28
C PRO A 82 -7.23 2.06 -20.57
N PRO A 83 -6.15 2.73 -21.04
CA PRO A 83 -6.18 3.42 -22.32
C PRO A 83 -6.43 2.43 -23.48
N THR A 84 -7.13 2.90 -24.50
CA THR A 84 -7.24 2.19 -25.78
C THR A 84 -5.90 2.26 -26.53
N PRO A 85 -5.65 1.39 -27.54
CA PRO A 85 -4.46 1.50 -28.37
C PRO A 85 -4.27 2.89 -29.01
N ASP A 86 -5.36 3.50 -29.47
CA ASP A 86 -5.34 4.85 -30.03
C ASP A 86 -5.00 5.89 -28.96
N GLY A 87 -5.63 5.81 -27.78
CA GLY A 87 -5.36 6.72 -26.67
C GLY A 87 -3.92 6.59 -26.12
N LEU A 88 -3.34 5.39 -26.16
CA LEU A 88 -1.93 5.19 -25.84
C LEU A 88 -1.03 5.83 -26.90
N SER A 89 -1.37 5.69 -28.18
CA SER A 89 -0.61 6.27 -29.28
C SER A 89 -0.60 7.80 -29.20
N ASP A 90 -1.75 8.40 -28.91
CA ASP A 90 -1.89 9.85 -28.67
C ASP A 90 -1.06 10.30 -27.46
N ALA A 91 -1.11 9.55 -26.35
CA ALA A 91 -0.32 9.85 -25.16
C ALA A 91 1.19 9.81 -25.44
N LEU A 92 1.65 8.82 -26.22
CA LEU A 92 3.06 8.71 -26.63
C LEU A 92 3.49 9.82 -27.60
N ALA A 93 2.59 10.26 -28.49
CA ALA A 93 2.85 11.40 -29.36
C ALA A 93 2.94 12.71 -28.58
N ALA A 94 2.08 12.90 -27.57
CA ALA A 94 2.04 14.09 -26.73
C ALA A 94 3.33 14.31 -25.91
N VAL A 95 4.03 13.23 -25.55
CA VAL A 95 5.32 13.31 -24.84
C VAL A 95 6.53 13.27 -25.78
N GLY A 96 6.34 13.41 -27.09
CA GLY A 96 7.42 13.30 -28.08
C GLY A 96 8.57 14.31 -27.91
N SER A 97 8.33 15.43 -27.22
CA SER A 97 9.35 16.42 -26.85
C SER A 97 10.24 16.01 -25.67
N ASP A 98 9.90 14.92 -24.96
CA ASP A 98 10.67 14.32 -23.86
C ASP A 98 11.00 12.86 -24.21
N PRO A 99 12.11 12.61 -24.93
CA PRO A 99 12.48 11.26 -25.36
C PRO A 99 12.65 10.25 -24.21
N PRO A 100 13.25 10.61 -23.05
CA PRO A 100 13.29 9.74 -21.88
C PRO A 100 11.91 9.32 -21.38
N LEU A 101 10.96 10.25 -21.25
CA LEU A 101 9.60 9.94 -20.82
C LEU A 101 8.86 9.09 -21.84
N ALA A 102 9.02 9.40 -23.14
CA ALA A 102 8.44 8.60 -24.22
C ALA A 102 8.93 7.15 -24.20
N LEU A 103 10.23 6.93 -23.98
CA LEU A 103 10.79 5.59 -23.82
C LEU A 103 10.24 4.87 -22.58
N PHE A 104 10.19 5.57 -21.44
CA PHE A 104 9.64 5.03 -20.20
C PHE A 104 8.20 4.55 -20.38
N LEU A 105 7.34 5.37 -20.99
CA LEU A 105 5.93 5.03 -21.24
C LEU A 105 5.79 3.86 -22.24
N ARG A 106 6.62 3.80 -23.28
CA ARG A 106 6.65 2.66 -24.22
C ARG A 106 6.99 1.37 -23.51
N LEU A 107 8.06 1.38 -22.70
CA LEU A 107 8.46 0.19 -21.93
C LEU A 107 7.36 -0.22 -20.95
N ALA A 108 6.75 0.74 -20.23
CA ALA A 108 5.65 0.45 -19.32
C ALA A 108 4.45 -0.21 -20.02
N ALA A 109 4.05 0.32 -21.17
CA ALA A 109 2.93 -0.19 -21.94
C ALA A 109 3.19 -1.59 -22.53
N MET A 110 4.41 -1.83 -23.02
CA MET A 110 4.77 -3.08 -23.70
C MET A 110 5.13 -4.22 -22.74
N THR A 111 5.70 -3.90 -21.57
CA THR A 111 6.24 -4.91 -20.64
C THR A 111 5.38 -5.08 -19.38
N GLY A 112 4.52 -4.12 -19.06
CA GLY A 112 3.81 -4.08 -17.78
C GLY A 112 4.72 -3.86 -16.57
N GLY A 113 5.99 -3.48 -16.77
CA GLY A 113 6.94 -3.23 -15.69
C GLY A 113 6.45 -2.16 -14.72
N ARG A 114 6.63 -2.39 -13.41
CA ARG A 114 6.27 -1.37 -12.41
C ARG A 114 7.23 -0.19 -12.52
N ARG A 115 6.75 1.02 -12.23
CA ARG A 115 7.55 2.27 -12.28
C ARG A 115 8.93 2.13 -11.65
N GLY A 116 9.01 1.59 -10.43
CA GLY A 116 10.30 1.40 -9.74
C GLY A 116 11.24 0.45 -10.47
N GLN A 117 10.72 -0.60 -11.12
CA GLN A 117 11.52 -1.56 -11.89
C GLN A 117 12.04 -0.92 -13.17
N LEU A 118 11.18 -0.20 -13.89
CA LEU A 118 11.57 0.54 -15.11
C LEU A 118 12.63 1.60 -14.82
N CYS A 119 12.50 2.32 -13.70
CA CYS A 119 13.52 3.30 -13.26
C CYS A 119 14.84 2.65 -12.82
N ALA A 120 14.86 1.35 -12.55
CA ALA A 120 16.03 0.61 -12.09
C ALA A 120 16.70 -0.22 -13.20
N LEU A 121 16.17 -0.21 -14.43
CA LEU A 121 16.72 -0.98 -15.53
C LEU A 121 18.16 -0.57 -15.86
N ARG A 122 18.99 -1.57 -16.09
CA ARG A 122 20.37 -1.42 -16.58
C ARG A 122 20.52 -2.14 -17.92
N TRP A 123 21.54 -1.78 -18.68
CA TRP A 123 21.86 -2.45 -19.95
C TRP A 123 22.05 -3.96 -19.82
N THR A 124 22.56 -4.41 -18.67
CA THR A 124 22.73 -5.84 -18.35
C THR A 124 21.41 -6.59 -18.21
N ASP A 125 20.30 -5.89 -18.03
CA ASP A 125 18.98 -6.47 -17.83
C ASP A 125 18.21 -6.65 -19.16
N ILE A 126 18.81 -6.22 -20.28
CA ILE A 126 18.19 -6.23 -21.61
C ILE A 126 18.96 -7.18 -22.51
N ASP A 127 18.29 -8.22 -22.98
CA ASP A 127 18.79 -9.12 -24.01
C ASP A 127 18.08 -8.82 -25.32
N LEU A 128 18.78 -8.14 -26.22
CA LEU A 128 18.24 -7.76 -27.53
C LEU A 128 18.20 -8.94 -28.51
N GLU A 129 19.03 -9.97 -28.33
CA GLU A 129 19.02 -11.17 -29.17
C GLU A 129 17.81 -12.06 -28.83
N ALA A 130 17.55 -12.24 -27.54
CA ALA A 130 16.39 -12.96 -27.06
C ALA A 130 15.10 -12.11 -27.04
N ALA A 131 15.20 -10.79 -27.27
CA ALA A 131 14.12 -9.82 -27.14
C ALA A 131 13.45 -9.86 -25.74
N THR A 132 14.26 -9.94 -24.67
CA THR A 132 13.77 -10.03 -23.29
C THR A 132 14.29 -8.90 -22.40
N ILE A 133 13.52 -8.58 -21.37
CA ILE A 133 13.88 -7.63 -20.31
C ILE A 133 13.70 -8.33 -18.96
N THR A 134 14.72 -8.28 -18.10
CA THR A 134 14.71 -8.86 -16.75
C THR A 134 14.53 -7.80 -15.69
N PHE A 135 13.44 -7.83 -14.93
CA PHE A 135 13.25 -6.92 -13.80
C PHE A 135 13.89 -7.45 -12.52
N ALA A 136 15.20 -7.29 -12.37
CA ALA A 136 15.98 -7.78 -11.21
C ALA A 136 15.92 -6.88 -9.97
N ARG A 137 15.53 -5.60 -10.15
CA ARG A 137 15.63 -4.55 -9.14
C ARG A 137 14.52 -3.53 -9.30
N ALA A 138 14.28 -2.74 -8.25
CA ALA A 138 13.37 -1.62 -8.27
C ALA A 138 13.92 -0.46 -7.42
N VAL A 139 13.75 0.77 -7.91
CA VAL A 139 13.96 1.99 -7.10
C VAL A 139 12.68 2.31 -6.34
N VAL A 140 12.80 2.57 -5.05
CA VAL A 140 11.71 3.04 -4.18
C VAL A 140 12.13 4.33 -3.50
N ASP A 141 11.18 5.25 -3.33
CA ASP A 141 11.42 6.47 -2.57
C ASP A 141 11.12 6.22 -1.09
N VAL A 142 12.12 6.40 -0.23
CA VAL A 142 12.03 6.19 1.21
C VAL A 142 12.09 7.53 1.91
N ALA A 143 11.07 7.82 2.72
CA ALA A 143 10.97 9.09 3.44
C ALA A 143 12.22 9.33 4.30
N GLY A 144 12.92 10.44 4.05
CA GLY A 144 14.15 10.82 4.77
C GLY A 144 15.44 10.26 4.19
N GLU A 145 15.37 9.28 3.27
CA GLU A 145 16.55 8.65 2.64
C GLU A 145 16.59 8.91 1.12
N GLY A 146 15.46 9.26 0.50
CA GLY A 146 15.34 9.48 -0.92
C GLY A 146 15.26 8.17 -1.72
N PRO A 147 15.69 8.16 -3.00
CA PRO A 147 15.60 6.98 -3.84
C PRO A 147 16.59 5.89 -3.40
N VAL A 148 16.06 4.72 -3.04
CA VAL A 148 16.82 3.52 -2.64
C VAL A 148 16.54 2.38 -3.61
N GLU A 149 17.59 1.68 -4.04
CA GLU A 149 17.46 0.46 -4.86
C GLU A 149 17.19 -0.75 -3.97
N LYS A 150 16.22 -1.59 -4.37
CA LYS A 150 15.91 -2.88 -3.73
C LYS A 150 15.94 -3.99 -4.78
N SER A 151 16.46 -5.15 -4.41
CA SER A 151 16.32 -6.36 -5.22
C SER A 151 14.85 -6.77 -5.29
N THR A 152 14.40 -7.20 -6.47
CA THR A 152 13.05 -7.77 -6.68
C THR A 152 13.02 -9.24 -6.30
#